data_AF-A0A5C9F3X0-F1
#
_entry.id   AF-A0A5C9F3X0-F1
#
_cell.length_a   1.000
_cell.length_b   1.000
_cell.length_c   1.000
_cell.angle_alpha   90.00
_cell.angle_beta   90.00
_cell.angle_gamma   90.00
#
_symmetry.space_group_name_H-M   'P 1'
#
loop_
_entity.id
_entity.type
_entity.pdbx_description
1 polymer ?
#
loop_
_entity_poly.entity_id
_entity_poly.type
_entity_poly.pdbx_seq_one_letter_code
_entity_poly.pdbx_strand_id
1 'polypeptide(L)'
;MKKIFSMFFIFFVINPYVYVLVYNEGEDHCQMKAFSNGFLSASSSKEMRAVWLNDYAFNTEQKRLETIKKISDANLNAIFLIAPPINGNKGWSDVDDFEAMLSLANSKGLTIYAWVCNLHRIAGTLADFTNSSERQAQRDWALALLEEYELLDGIHFDYIRYNSSSIVNQTQINAIKETLILTQNALKTQYPNKKFSTASKPLSGEFREPEDYIPYWYSTWFNDSNNNDVNRWNRSGYMYDGIPTPFVFQQDPKLWVSINAIDFTVSMEYCYETSWWKGEVDVWNSWVENNISKVSMGLGYYSNVWDDLDITPQLVAQEIVQKIHYGRANNISGFSIFEFGEPGNDDYILIDALTKGPNAPFKDTLTELHLILYSCFESLNEAESFLFSPLFIGSTISISAIAIIAVGIFLRKNRRR
;
A
#
# COMPACT_ATOMS: atom_id res chain seq x y z
N MET A 1 -21.73 -20.83 49.68
CA MET A 1 -20.46 -21.40 49.17
C MET A 1 -20.58 -22.19 47.86
N LYS A 2 -21.64 -22.98 47.59
CA LYS A 2 -21.74 -23.76 46.33
C LYS A 2 -21.99 -22.95 45.03
N LYS A 3 -22.46 -21.69 45.10
CA LYS A 3 -22.76 -20.87 43.91
C LYS A 3 -21.56 -20.08 43.36
N ILE A 4 -20.54 -19.81 44.18
CA ILE A 4 -19.31 -19.12 43.73
C ILE A 4 -18.44 -20.07 42.89
N PHE A 5 -18.55 -21.39 43.13
CA PHE A 5 -17.79 -22.41 42.41
C PHE A 5 -18.22 -22.59 40.94
N SER A 6 -19.51 -22.40 40.63
CA SER A 6 -20.02 -22.57 39.25
C SER A 6 -19.71 -21.39 38.33
N MET A 7 -19.56 -20.19 38.88
CA MET A 7 -19.21 -18.98 38.12
C MET A 7 -17.71 -18.95 37.76
N PHE A 8 -16.85 -19.50 38.63
CA PHE A 8 -15.44 -19.74 38.33
C PHE A 8 -15.25 -20.81 37.25
N PHE A 9 -16.08 -21.86 37.20
CA PHE A 9 -15.92 -22.94 36.22
C PHE A 9 -16.24 -22.51 34.78
N ILE A 10 -17.17 -21.56 34.58
CA ILE A 10 -17.48 -21.00 33.26
C ILE A 10 -16.31 -20.14 32.75
N PHE A 11 -15.60 -19.44 33.62
CA PHE A 11 -14.35 -18.74 33.25
C PHE A 11 -13.21 -19.71 32.91
N PHE A 12 -13.12 -20.87 33.58
CA PHE A 12 -12.05 -21.85 33.36
C PHE A 12 -12.23 -22.70 32.10
N VAL A 13 -13.47 -22.98 31.66
CA VAL A 13 -13.73 -23.80 30.46
C VAL A 13 -13.66 -22.97 29.17
N ILE A 14 -13.81 -21.63 29.26
CA ILE A 14 -13.90 -20.75 28.09
C ILE A 14 -12.53 -20.24 27.60
N ASN A 15 -11.43 -20.40 28.35
CA ASN A 15 -10.14 -19.94 27.82
C ASN A 15 -8.88 -20.59 28.42
N PRO A 16 -8.37 -21.70 27.85
CA PRO A 16 -7.02 -22.16 28.17
C PRO A 16 -5.90 -21.17 27.73
N TYR A 17 -6.22 -20.07 27.04
CA TYR A 17 -5.24 -19.08 26.58
C TYR A 17 -5.07 -17.86 27.48
N VAL A 18 -5.94 -17.63 28.46
CA VAL A 18 -5.83 -16.45 29.37
C VAL A 18 -4.96 -16.76 30.59
N TYR A 19 -4.84 -18.03 31.00
CA TYR A 19 -4.08 -18.40 32.20
C TYR A 19 -2.55 -18.38 32.02
N VAL A 20 -2.04 -18.18 30.79
CA VAL A 20 -0.59 -18.09 30.53
C VAL A 20 -0.03 -16.70 30.85
N LEU A 21 -0.87 -15.70 31.16
CA LEU A 21 -0.42 -14.32 31.39
C LEU A 21 -0.38 -13.87 32.86
N VAL A 22 -0.80 -14.70 33.83
CA VAL A 22 -0.82 -14.30 35.25
C VAL A 22 -0.36 -15.45 36.13
N TYR A 23 0.89 -15.87 36.00
CA TYR A 23 1.71 -16.42 37.09
C TYR A 23 3.15 -16.62 36.61
N ASN A 24 4.07 -15.75 37.04
CA ASN A 24 5.49 -16.07 37.26
C ASN A 24 6.16 -14.88 37.97
N GLU A 25 6.02 -14.85 39.29
CA GLU A 25 7.06 -14.29 40.16
C GLU A 25 7.97 -15.46 40.55
N GLY A 26 9.25 -15.38 40.17
CA GLY A 26 10.30 -16.30 40.65
C GLY A 26 11.18 -16.87 39.55
N GLU A 27 12.25 -16.13 39.25
CA GLU A 27 13.59 -16.54 38.80
C GLU A 27 13.81 -17.56 37.65
N ASP A 28 14.66 -17.10 36.74
CA ASP A 28 15.56 -17.81 35.81
C ASP A 28 15.04 -18.51 34.54
N HIS A 29 15.27 -17.80 33.42
CA HIS A 29 15.72 -18.29 32.12
C HIS A 29 15.27 -19.68 31.63
N CYS A 30 14.16 -19.72 30.90
CA CYS A 30 14.04 -20.61 29.75
C CYS A 30 13.12 -20.03 28.66
N GLN A 31 13.62 -20.05 27.42
CA GLN A 31 13.02 -19.42 26.25
C GLN A 31 11.67 -20.04 25.88
N MET A 32 10.57 -19.30 26.04
CA MET A 32 9.35 -19.54 25.25
C MET A 32 9.54 -19.01 23.83
N LYS A 33 10.29 -19.73 23.00
CA LYS A 33 10.45 -19.45 21.56
C LYS A 33 9.81 -20.51 20.65
N ALA A 34 9.05 -21.45 21.22
CA ALA A 34 8.63 -22.64 20.50
C ALA A 34 7.16 -22.99 20.71
N PHE A 35 6.22 -22.10 20.38
CA PHE A 35 4.83 -22.52 20.08
C PHE A 35 4.04 -21.56 19.17
N SER A 36 4.60 -20.41 18.79
CA SER A 36 4.00 -19.48 17.80
C SER A 36 4.28 -19.85 16.33
N ASN A 37 5.21 -20.77 16.05
CA ASN A 37 5.72 -20.99 14.69
C ASN A 37 4.95 -22.07 13.89
N GLY A 38 3.92 -22.69 14.47
CA GLY A 38 3.16 -23.78 13.83
C GLY A 38 1.82 -23.38 13.20
N PHE A 39 1.38 -22.12 13.34
CA PHE A 39 0.04 -21.66 12.91
C PHE A 39 0.06 -20.54 11.86
N LEU A 40 1.24 -20.11 11.41
CA LEU A 40 1.44 -19.16 10.31
C LEU A 40 1.80 -19.90 9.01
N SER A 41 0.96 -20.86 8.62
CA SER A 41 1.07 -21.49 7.31
C SER A 41 0.47 -20.54 6.25
N ALA A 42 1.30 -20.16 5.28
CA ALA A 42 1.05 -19.21 4.19
C ALA A 42 0.83 -17.77 4.68
N SER A 43 1.93 -17.06 4.94
CA SER A 43 1.95 -15.59 5.01
C SER A 43 1.49 -15.03 3.66
N SER A 44 0.18 -14.87 3.46
CA SER A 44 -0.32 -13.90 2.48
C SER A 44 0.29 -12.56 2.88
N SER A 45 1.18 -12.01 2.06
CA SER A 45 1.71 -10.67 2.29
C SER A 45 0.52 -9.74 2.50
N LYS A 46 0.50 -9.03 3.65
CA LYS A 46 -0.56 -8.06 3.94
C LYS A 46 -0.67 -7.08 2.77
N GLU A 47 -1.88 -6.78 2.33
CA GLU A 47 -2.13 -5.77 1.29
C GLU A 47 -1.40 -4.47 1.66
N MET A 48 -0.66 -3.91 0.70
CA MET A 48 -0.01 -2.62 0.88
C MET A 48 -1.06 -1.52 0.72
N ARG A 49 -1.13 -0.62 1.71
CA ARG A 49 -2.05 0.52 1.76
C ARG A 49 -1.19 1.75 2.06
N ALA A 50 -0.57 2.25 1.00
CA ALA A 50 0.48 3.24 1.07
C ALA A 50 -0.02 4.66 0.83
N VAL A 51 0.76 5.64 1.31
CA VAL A 51 0.65 7.06 0.94
C VAL A 51 2.00 7.59 0.53
N TRP A 52 1.99 8.55 -0.40
CA TRP A 52 3.15 9.35 -0.75
C TRP A 52 3.14 10.64 0.06
N LEU A 53 4.26 10.95 0.71
CA LEU A 53 4.39 12.15 1.54
C LEU A 53 5.54 13.03 1.03
N ASN A 54 5.21 14.22 0.50
CA ASN A 54 6.18 15.29 0.34
C ASN A 54 6.49 15.98 1.67
N ASP A 55 7.59 16.74 1.69
CA ASP A 55 8.10 17.47 2.85
C ASP A 55 7.05 18.33 3.56
N TYR A 56 6.18 18.99 2.79
CA TYR A 56 5.16 19.86 3.36
C TYR A 56 4.16 19.13 4.27
N ALA A 57 4.04 17.81 4.18
CA ALA A 57 3.14 17.00 5.01
C ALA A 57 3.75 16.68 6.38
N PHE A 58 5.05 16.94 6.57
CA PHE A 58 5.78 16.56 7.78
C PHE A 58 6.89 17.53 8.21
N ASN A 59 7.02 18.71 7.59
CA ASN A 59 8.07 19.70 7.92
C ASN A 59 7.85 20.52 9.21
N THR A 60 6.93 20.08 10.08
CA THR A 60 6.79 20.59 11.45
C THR A 60 6.27 19.45 12.34
N GLU A 61 6.49 19.55 13.65
CA GLU A 61 5.98 18.56 14.60
C GLU A 61 4.44 18.43 14.53
N GLN A 62 3.72 19.56 14.46
CA GLN A 62 2.27 19.56 14.36
C GLN A 62 1.81 18.79 13.11
N LYS A 63 2.41 19.07 11.94
CA LYS A 63 2.09 18.38 10.69
C LYS A 63 2.42 16.89 10.76
N ARG A 64 3.57 16.51 11.33
CA ARG A 64 3.93 15.08 11.54
C ARG A 64 2.87 14.34 12.33
N LEU A 65 2.46 14.91 13.47
CA LEU A 65 1.45 14.31 14.35
C LEU A 65 0.09 14.20 13.66
N GLU A 66 -0.32 15.25 12.94
CA GLU A 66 -1.55 15.26 12.17
C GLU A 66 -1.54 14.21 11.05
N THR A 67 -0.48 14.17 10.24
CA THR A 67 -0.32 13.21 9.14
C THR A 67 -0.33 11.77 9.64
N ILE A 68 0.40 11.46 10.72
CA ILE A 68 0.39 10.11 11.32
C ILE A 68 -0.99 9.74 11.86
N LYS A 69 -1.70 10.68 12.49
CA LYS A 69 -3.07 10.45 12.94
C LYS A 69 -3.98 10.14 11.74
N LYS A 70 -3.90 10.94 10.67
CA LYS A 70 -4.68 10.73 9.44
C LYS A 70 -4.39 9.36 8.79
N ILE A 71 -3.12 8.94 8.73
CA ILE A 71 -2.71 7.61 8.23
C ILE A 71 -3.33 6.49 9.07
N SER A 72 -3.28 6.63 10.40
CA SER A 72 -3.90 5.68 11.34
C SER A 72 -5.41 5.64 11.16
N ASP A 73 -6.06 6.81 11.08
CA ASP A 73 -7.52 6.93 10.92
C ASP A 73 -8.01 6.36 9.58
N ALA A 74 -7.21 6.42 8.51
CA ALA A 74 -7.49 5.77 7.24
C ALA A 74 -7.14 4.27 7.19
N ASN A 75 -6.59 3.71 8.29
CA ASN A 75 -6.09 2.33 8.35
C ASN A 75 -5.07 2.01 7.23
N LEU A 76 -4.20 2.98 6.94
CA LEU A 76 -3.07 2.83 6.03
C LEU A 76 -1.90 2.17 6.78
N ASN A 77 -0.97 1.53 6.06
CA ASN A 77 0.12 0.75 6.67
C ASN A 77 1.50 0.97 6.08
N ALA A 78 1.63 1.79 5.02
CA ALA A 78 2.90 2.05 4.37
C ALA A 78 3.06 3.53 3.98
N ILE A 79 4.30 3.99 3.92
CA ILE A 79 4.67 5.36 3.56
C ILE A 79 5.80 5.34 2.52
N PHE A 80 5.62 6.08 1.43
CA PHE A 80 6.71 6.54 0.57
C PHE A 80 7.10 7.95 1.02
N LEU A 81 8.17 8.04 1.82
CA LEU A 81 8.61 9.27 2.48
C LEU A 81 9.68 9.95 1.63
N ILE A 82 9.44 11.16 1.14
CA ILE A 82 10.39 11.84 0.25
C ILE A 82 11.75 11.99 0.92
N ALA A 83 12.81 11.55 0.24
CA ALA A 83 14.13 11.39 0.85
C ALA A 83 14.85 12.74 1.05
N PRO A 84 15.70 12.86 2.09
CA PRO A 84 16.52 14.04 2.33
C PRO A 84 17.80 14.02 1.48
N PRO A 85 18.54 15.13 1.40
CA PRO A 85 19.88 15.14 0.81
C PRO A 85 20.82 14.17 1.52
N ILE A 86 21.67 13.47 0.76
CA ILE A 86 22.74 12.63 1.32
C ILE A 86 23.87 12.45 0.30
N ASN A 87 25.12 12.52 0.74
CA ASN A 87 26.32 12.31 -0.09
C ASN A 87 26.33 13.13 -1.40
N GLY A 88 25.87 14.38 -1.33
CA GLY A 88 25.79 15.29 -2.48
C GLY A 88 24.61 15.04 -3.43
N ASN A 89 23.76 14.05 -3.16
CA ASN A 89 22.48 13.87 -3.84
C ASN A 89 21.45 14.83 -3.25
N LYS A 90 20.57 15.37 -4.10
CA LYS A 90 19.73 16.54 -3.80
C LYS A 90 18.76 16.32 -2.64
N GLY A 91 18.01 15.22 -2.65
CA GLY A 91 16.84 15.06 -1.78
C GLY A 91 15.80 16.18 -1.94
N TRP A 92 14.66 16.05 -1.27
CA TRP A 92 13.57 17.04 -1.32
C TRP A 92 12.88 17.28 0.02
N SER A 93 13.34 16.64 1.09
CA SER A 93 12.99 17.01 2.47
C SER A 93 14.18 17.56 3.22
N ASP A 94 13.90 18.22 4.34
CA ASP A 94 14.92 18.49 5.36
C ASP A 94 15.36 17.18 6.05
N VAL A 95 16.60 17.12 6.54
CA VAL A 95 17.17 15.94 7.21
C VAL A 95 16.50 15.71 8.57
N ASP A 96 16.37 16.76 9.38
CA ASP A 96 15.81 16.66 10.74
C ASP A 96 14.32 16.29 10.68
N ASP A 97 13.59 16.88 9.72
CA ASP A 97 12.18 16.57 9.52
C ASP A 97 11.95 15.14 9.01
N PHE A 98 12.83 14.64 8.12
CA PHE A 98 12.80 13.26 7.66
C PHE A 98 13.05 12.27 8.81
N GLU A 99 14.10 12.49 9.61
CA GLU A 99 14.43 11.63 10.75
C GLU A 99 13.32 11.60 11.80
N ALA A 100 12.74 12.76 12.10
CA ALA A 100 11.64 12.89 13.04
C ALA A 100 10.38 12.15 12.54
N MET A 101 10.06 12.28 11.24
CA MET A 101 8.93 11.57 10.64
C MET A 101 9.16 10.06 10.55
N LEU A 102 10.36 9.63 10.14
CA LEU A 102 10.77 8.22 10.09
C LEU A 102 10.64 7.56 11.46
N SER A 103 11.18 8.19 12.50
CA SER A 103 11.11 7.69 13.87
C SER A 103 9.67 7.59 14.38
N LEU A 104 8.86 8.63 14.15
CA LEU A 104 7.47 8.65 14.55
C LEU A 104 6.66 7.57 13.83
N ALA A 105 6.79 7.45 12.51
CA ALA A 105 6.10 6.44 11.72
C ALA A 105 6.49 5.01 12.12
N ASN A 106 7.78 4.75 12.35
CA ASN A 106 8.27 3.45 12.78
C ASN A 106 7.72 3.08 14.16
N SER A 107 7.60 4.05 15.08
CA SER A 107 6.99 3.83 16.41
C SER A 107 5.51 3.41 16.35
N LYS A 108 4.84 3.66 15.20
CA LYS A 108 3.46 3.22 14.92
C LYS A 108 3.39 1.90 14.15
N GLY A 109 4.53 1.27 13.85
CA GLY A 109 4.61 0.02 13.11
C GLY A 109 4.22 0.15 11.64
N LEU A 110 4.43 1.33 11.05
CA LEU A 110 4.23 1.56 9.62
C LEU A 110 5.44 1.07 8.83
N THR A 111 5.19 0.57 7.62
CA THR A 111 6.26 0.23 6.67
C THR A 111 6.73 1.50 5.94
N ILE A 112 8.03 1.78 5.92
CA ILE A 112 8.54 3.07 5.42
C ILE A 112 9.59 2.85 4.34
N TYR A 113 9.36 3.46 3.19
CA TYR A 113 10.29 3.45 2.06
C TYR A 113 10.80 4.87 1.84
N ALA A 114 12.12 5.05 1.67
CA ALA A 114 12.64 6.34 1.21
C ALA A 114 12.29 6.50 -0.27
N TRP A 115 11.59 7.58 -0.59
CA TRP A 115 11.20 7.95 -1.94
C TRP A 115 12.28 8.81 -2.60
N VAL A 116 12.87 8.28 -3.67
CA VAL A 116 14.04 8.86 -4.36
C VAL A 116 13.64 9.39 -5.74
N CYS A 117 13.70 10.71 -5.96
CA CYS A 117 13.35 11.29 -7.27
C CYS A 117 14.54 11.26 -8.24
N ASN A 118 14.74 10.11 -8.90
CA ASN A 118 15.97 9.79 -9.65
C ASN A 118 16.39 10.81 -10.73
N LEU A 119 15.43 11.41 -11.46
CA LEU A 119 15.72 12.29 -12.60
C LEU A 119 16.55 13.52 -12.22
N HIS A 120 16.38 14.02 -10.98
CA HIS A 120 17.02 15.23 -10.50
C HIS A 120 17.95 14.94 -9.31
N ARG A 121 18.69 13.83 -9.37
CA ARG A 121 19.66 13.42 -8.33
C ARG A 121 20.63 14.54 -7.98
N ILE A 122 21.12 15.28 -8.98
CA ILE A 122 21.96 16.46 -8.80
C ILE A 122 21.16 17.72 -9.14
N ALA A 123 21.23 18.73 -8.27
CA ALA A 123 20.51 19.98 -8.47
C ALA A 123 20.87 20.64 -9.82
N GLY A 124 19.84 20.97 -10.61
CA GLY A 124 20.00 21.60 -11.92
C GLY A 124 20.50 20.67 -13.04
N THR A 125 20.66 19.38 -12.79
CA THR A 125 21.11 18.40 -13.79
C THR A 125 20.11 17.26 -13.92
N LEU A 126 19.88 16.82 -15.16
CA LEU A 126 19.08 15.63 -15.46
C LEU A 126 19.99 14.40 -15.45
N ALA A 127 19.55 13.33 -14.81
CA ALA A 127 20.25 12.05 -14.85
C ALA A 127 20.30 11.51 -16.28
N ASP A 128 21.49 11.08 -16.72
CA ASP A 128 21.69 10.30 -17.94
C ASP A 128 22.10 8.87 -17.57
N PHE A 129 21.12 7.98 -17.55
CA PHE A 129 21.36 6.59 -17.17
C PHE A 129 22.23 5.84 -18.17
N THR A 130 22.45 6.34 -19.41
CA THR A 130 23.35 5.68 -20.36
C THR A 130 24.80 5.74 -19.90
N ASN A 131 25.15 6.72 -19.05
CA ASN A 131 26.43 6.80 -18.35
C ASN A 131 26.50 5.78 -17.20
N SER A 132 27.48 4.88 -17.23
CA SER A 132 27.67 3.87 -16.19
C SER A 132 27.97 4.47 -14.81
N SER A 133 28.62 5.64 -14.76
CA SER A 133 28.91 6.35 -13.51
C SER A 133 27.63 6.89 -12.88
N GLU A 134 26.67 7.35 -13.68
CA GLU A 134 25.35 7.77 -13.18
C GLU A 134 24.58 6.57 -12.62
N ARG A 135 24.59 5.43 -13.31
CA ARG A 135 23.94 4.20 -12.80
C ARG A 135 24.52 3.76 -11.45
N GLN A 136 25.84 3.83 -11.29
CA GLN A 136 26.50 3.56 -10.02
C GLN A 136 26.11 4.57 -8.93
N ALA A 137 26.06 5.86 -9.26
CA ALA A 137 25.66 6.89 -8.32
C ALA A 137 24.21 6.74 -7.83
N GLN A 138 23.29 6.30 -8.69
CA GLN A 138 21.89 6.01 -8.31
C GLN A 138 21.81 4.82 -7.34
N ARG A 139 22.57 3.74 -7.60
CA ARG A 139 22.73 2.63 -6.65
C ARG A 139 23.29 3.13 -5.32
N ASP A 140 24.39 3.86 -5.35
CA ASP A 140 25.11 4.29 -4.15
C ASP A 140 24.28 5.25 -3.30
N TRP A 141 23.44 6.07 -3.94
CA TRP A 141 22.46 6.89 -3.23
C TRP A 141 21.43 6.04 -2.47
N ALA A 142 20.86 5.01 -3.12
CA ALA A 142 19.93 4.10 -2.47
C ALA A 142 20.55 3.37 -1.27
N LEU A 143 21.80 2.90 -1.41
CA LEU A 143 22.52 2.23 -0.32
C LEU A 143 22.86 3.19 0.81
N ALA A 144 23.30 4.41 0.50
CA ALA A 144 23.61 5.43 1.51
C ALA A 144 22.40 5.76 2.37
N LEU A 145 21.20 5.84 1.79
CA LEU A 145 19.97 6.06 2.55
C LEU A 145 19.69 4.90 3.53
N LEU A 146 19.92 3.65 3.14
CA LEU A 146 19.70 2.49 4.01
C LEU A 146 20.75 2.37 5.12
N GLU A 147 21.99 2.76 4.81
CA GLU A 147 23.09 2.80 5.78
C GLU A 147 22.84 3.86 6.85
N GLU A 148 22.44 5.08 6.44
CA GLU A 148 22.21 6.19 7.37
C GLU A 148 20.91 6.00 8.18
N TYR A 149 19.85 5.51 7.54
CA TYR A 149 18.51 5.44 8.11
C TYR A 149 18.04 3.99 8.28
N GLU A 150 18.58 3.30 9.29
CA GLU A 150 18.35 1.87 9.54
C GLU A 150 16.86 1.46 9.68
N LEU A 151 16.00 2.41 10.10
CA LEU A 151 14.56 2.22 10.28
C LEU A 151 13.77 2.09 8.97
N LEU A 152 14.36 2.40 7.81
CA LEU A 152 13.70 2.24 6.51
C LEU A 152 13.46 0.76 6.20
N ASP A 153 12.28 0.37 5.75
CA ASP A 153 12.00 -0.98 5.24
C ASP A 153 12.47 -1.20 3.80
N GLY A 154 12.78 -0.11 3.09
CA GLY A 154 13.23 -0.20 1.72
C GLY A 154 13.43 1.14 1.02
N ILE A 155 13.67 1.03 -0.28
CA ILE A 155 13.82 2.15 -1.20
C ILE A 155 12.68 2.08 -2.23
N HIS A 156 12.08 3.23 -2.49
CA HIS A 156 11.16 3.43 -3.58
C HIS A 156 11.75 4.47 -4.53
N PHE A 157 12.17 4.03 -5.71
CA PHE A 157 12.45 4.96 -6.79
C PHE A 157 11.14 5.60 -7.23
N ASP A 158 11.16 6.91 -7.44
CA ASP A 158 10.12 7.59 -8.20
C ASP A 158 9.98 6.93 -9.59
N TYR A 159 9.11 7.45 -10.46
CA TYR A 159 9.08 6.99 -11.85
C TYR A 159 10.41 7.37 -12.56
N ILE A 160 11.40 6.48 -12.45
CA ILE A 160 12.74 6.56 -13.04
C ILE A 160 12.60 6.66 -14.55
N ARG A 161 13.13 7.72 -15.14
CA ARG A 161 12.75 8.15 -16.48
C ARG A 161 13.81 9.04 -17.11
N TYR A 162 13.70 9.21 -18.42
CA TYR A 162 14.17 10.42 -19.08
C TYR A 162 13.04 11.45 -19.17
N ASN A 163 13.33 12.67 -19.63
CA ASN A 163 12.27 13.58 -20.06
C ASN A 163 11.42 12.91 -21.14
N SER A 164 10.13 13.24 -21.17
CA SER A 164 9.22 12.73 -22.21
C SER A 164 9.80 13.03 -23.59
N SER A 165 10.08 11.99 -24.37
CA SER A 165 10.46 12.10 -25.77
C SER A 165 9.38 11.50 -26.65
N SER A 166 9.13 12.11 -27.81
CA SER A 166 8.26 11.50 -28.83
C SER A 166 8.84 10.21 -29.42
N ILE A 167 10.12 9.92 -29.16
CA ILE A 167 10.86 8.79 -29.72
C ILE A 167 11.25 7.82 -28.61
N VAL A 168 10.89 6.53 -28.78
CA VAL A 168 11.33 5.44 -27.90
C VAL A 168 12.80 5.15 -28.15
N ASN A 169 13.62 5.02 -27.12
CA ASN A 169 15.06 4.79 -27.25
C ASN A 169 15.47 3.53 -26.48
N GLN A 170 15.76 2.46 -27.22
CA GLN A 170 16.07 1.16 -26.63
C GLN A 170 17.34 1.19 -25.74
N THR A 171 18.33 2.04 -26.06
CA THR A 171 19.53 2.21 -25.25
C THR A 171 19.18 2.83 -23.90
N GLN A 172 18.32 3.84 -23.87
CA GLN A 172 17.85 4.50 -22.65
C GLN A 172 16.97 3.56 -21.80
N ILE A 173 16.07 2.79 -22.41
CA ILE A 173 15.29 1.75 -21.73
C ILE A 173 16.22 0.71 -21.07
N ASN A 174 17.21 0.23 -21.82
CA ASN A 174 18.19 -0.73 -21.30
C ASN A 174 19.02 -0.16 -20.16
N ALA A 175 19.39 1.11 -20.24
CA ALA A 175 20.13 1.80 -19.19
C ALA A 175 19.33 1.94 -17.87
N ILE A 176 18.03 2.24 -17.95
CA ILE A 176 17.15 2.24 -16.76
C ILE A 176 17.07 0.82 -16.17
N LYS A 177 16.82 -0.19 -17.01
CA LYS A 177 16.81 -1.61 -16.59
C LYS A 177 18.11 -2.00 -15.88
N GLU A 178 19.26 -1.65 -16.44
CA GLU A 178 20.56 -1.93 -15.82
C GLU A 178 20.72 -1.23 -14.46
N THR A 179 20.23 0.01 -14.33
CA THR A 179 20.24 0.75 -13.05
C THR A 179 19.43 0.03 -11.99
N LEU A 180 18.23 -0.46 -12.34
CA LEU A 180 17.37 -1.22 -11.42
C LEU A 180 18.01 -2.55 -11.01
N ILE A 181 18.54 -3.34 -11.96
CA ILE A 181 19.23 -4.61 -11.67
C ILE A 181 20.44 -4.37 -10.75
N LEU A 182 21.26 -3.37 -11.08
CA LEU A 182 22.45 -3.03 -10.30
C LEU A 182 22.08 -2.66 -8.86
N THR A 183 21.03 -1.86 -8.69
CA THR A 183 20.52 -1.43 -7.40
C THR A 183 19.96 -2.61 -6.61
N GLN A 184 19.07 -3.39 -7.21
CA GLN A 184 18.45 -4.56 -6.58
C GLN A 184 19.48 -5.59 -6.11
N ASN A 185 20.47 -5.91 -6.94
CA ASN A 185 21.51 -6.86 -6.58
C ASN A 185 22.32 -6.38 -5.38
N ALA A 186 22.67 -5.09 -5.33
CA ALA A 186 23.41 -4.53 -4.22
C ALA A 186 22.58 -4.51 -2.93
N LEU A 187 21.31 -4.10 -3.03
CA LEU A 187 20.34 -4.10 -1.93
C LEU A 187 20.13 -5.51 -1.37
N LYS A 188 19.93 -6.53 -2.21
CA LYS A 188 19.76 -7.92 -1.75
C LYS A 188 21.03 -8.51 -1.15
N THR A 189 22.20 -8.03 -1.56
CA THR A 189 23.49 -8.48 -1.00
C THR A 189 23.75 -7.85 0.37
N GLN A 190 23.53 -6.55 0.52
CA GLN A 190 23.89 -5.81 1.74
C GLN A 190 22.75 -5.74 2.76
N TYR A 191 21.51 -5.64 2.29
CA TYR A 191 20.31 -5.49 3.10
C TYR A 191 19.19 -6.47 2.65
N PRO A 192 19.38 -7.79 2.80
CA PRO A 192 18.51 -8.82 2.20
C PRO A 192 17.03 -8.73 2.63
N ASN A 193 16.75 -8.14 3.80
CA ASN A 193 15.40 -7.97 4.32
C ASN A 193 14.70 -6.71 3.80
N LYS A 194 15.46 -5.77 3.21
CA LYS A 194 14.92 -4.53 2.68
C LYS A 194 14.34 -4.75 1.28
N LYS A 195 13.37 -3.91 0.94
CA LYS A 195 12.62 -3.98 -0.33
C LYS A 195 13.05 -2.88 -1.28
N PHE A 196 13.05 -3.19 -2.57
CA PHE A 196 13.28 -2.21 -3.62
C PHE A 196 12.08 -2.14 -4.55
N SER A 197 11.61 -0.94 -4.82
CA SER A 197 10.44 -0.72 -5.66
C SER A 197 10.62 0.53 -6.51
N THR A 198 9.75 0.68 -7.51
CA THR A 198 9.71 1.87 -8.36
C THR A 198 8.25 2.22 -8.65
N ALA A 199 7.99 3.48 -8.96
CA ALA A 199 6.77 3.84 -9.67
C ALA A 199 6.97 3.69 -11.18
N SER A 200 5.88 3.49 -11.91
CA SER A 200 5.84 3.51 -13.37
C SER A 200 4.74 4.44 -13.85
N LYS A 201 4.94 5.07 -15.00
CA LYS A 201 3.84 5.71 -15.70
C LYS A 201 2.75 4.69 -16.02
N PRO A 202 1.49 5.13 -16.13
CA PRO A 202 0.40 4.24 -16.53
C PRO A 202 0.69 3.60 -17.87
N LEU A 203 0.27 2.35 -18.04
CA LEU A 203 0.34 1.64 -19.31
C LEU A 203 -0.77 2.13 -20.26
N SER A 204 -1.89 2.57 -19.68
CA SER A 204 -2.99 3.19 -20.38
C SER A 204 -2.61 4.60 -20.87
N GLY A 205 -2.49 4.75 -22.19
CA GLY A 205 -2.28 6.02 -22.88
C GLY A 205 -1.26 5.89 -24.00
N GLU A 206 -1.51 6.58 -25.12
CA GLU A 206 -0.66 6.55 -26.31
C GLU A 206 -0.26 7.96 -26.78
N PHE A 207 0.97 8.08 -27.28
CA PHE A 207 1.46 9.28 -27.96
C PHE A 207 1.62 9.03 -29.47
N ARG A 208 1.46 10.10 -30.28
CA ARG A 208 1.48 10.05 -31.76
C ARG A 208 2.84 9.63 -32.33
N GLU A 209 2.76 8.70 -33.29
CA GLU A 209 3.76 8.09 -34.16
C GLU A 209 5.15 7.79 -33.56
N PRO A 210 5.51 6.50 -33.36
CA PRO A 210 6.89 6.12 -33.07
C PRO A 210 7.80 6.38 -34.28
N GLU A 211 8.87 7.14 -34.07
CA GLU A 211 9.99 7.19 -35.04
C GLU A 211 11.04 6.09 -34.80
N ASP A 212 10.91 5.25 -33.76
CA ASP A 212 11.89 4.22 -33.38
C ASP A 212 11.22 2.94 -32.82
N TYR A 213 12.03 1.96 -32.42
CA TYR A 213 11.67 0.59 -32.05
C TYR A 213 10.75 0.50 -30.83
N ILE A 214 9.53 0.01 -31.05
CA ILE A 214 8.67 -0.54 -30.01
C ILE A 214 9.05 -2.01 -29.76
N PRO A 215 9.20 -2.47 -28.50
CA PRO A 215 9.52 -3.86 -28.21
C PRO A 215 8.57 -4.85 -28.91
N TYR A 216 9.14 -5.88 -29.55
CA TYR A 216 8.37 -6.88 -30.31
C TYR A 216 7.25 -7.55 -29.50
N TRP A 217 7.45 -7.73 -28.19
CA TRP A 217 6.43 -8.29 -27.33
C TRP A 217 5.20 -7.37 -27.24
N TYR A 218 5.36 -6.04 -27.26
CA TYR A 218 4.25 -5.10 -27.16
C TYR A 218 3.45 -5.12 -28.44
N SER A 219 4.11 -5.03 -29.59
CA SER A 219 3.42 -5.11 -30.89
C SER A 219 2.71 -6.45 -31.06
N THR A 220 3.27 -7.55 -30.57
CA THR A 220 2.61 -8.86 -30.57
C THR A 220 1.38 -8.88 -29.67
N TRP A 221 1.51 -8.40 -28.43
CA TRP A 221 0.40 -8.37 -27.46
C TRP A 221 -0.73 -7.44 -27.89
N PHE A 222 -0.40 -6.23 -28.38
CA PHE A 222 -1.37 -5.23 -28.84
C PHE A 222 -2.17 -5.69 -30.07
N ASN A 223 -1.52 -6.45 -30.98
CA ASN A 223 -2.17 -7.01 -32.17
C ASN A 223 -2.91 -8.33 -31.90
N ASP A 224 -2.83 -8.90 -30.69
CA ASP A 224 -3.53 -10.13 -30.36
C ASP A 224 -5.00 -9.82 -30.03
N SER A 225 -5.91 -10.19 -30.93
CA SER A 225 -7.36 -10.04 -30.76
C SER A 225 -7.92 -10.76 -29.53
N ASN A 226 -7.19 -11.74 -28.97
CA ASN A 226 -7.58 -12.41 -27.74
C ASN A 226 -7.17 -11.62 -26.49
N ASN A 227 -6.13 -10.76 -26.59
CA ASN A 227 -5.70 -9.82 -25.54
C ASN A 227 -6.42 -8.48 -25.68
N ASN A 228 -7.75 -8.56 -25.71
CA ASN A 228 -8.68 -7.48 -26.04
C ASN A 228 -8.80 -6.41 -24.92
N ASP A 229 -7.99 -6.41 -23.88
CA ASP A 229 -8.19 -5.46 -22.76
C ASP A 229 -7.91 -4.02 -23.22
N VAL A 230 -6.85 -3.76 -23.99
CA VAL A 230 -6.62 -2.42 -24.58
C VAL A 230 -7.74 -2.00 -25.53
N ASN A 231 -8.16 -2.93 -26.38
CA ASN A 231 -9.22 -2.70 -27.35
C ASN A 231 -10.60 -2.51 -26.67
N ARG A 232 -10.83 -3.12 -25.50
CA ARG A 232 -12.06 -3.00 -24.69
C ARG A 232 -12.19 -1.61 -24.06
N TRP A 233 -11.07 -1.01 -23.66
CA TRP A 233 -11.05 0.31 -23.01
C TRP A 233 -10.77 1.46 -23.98
N ASN A 234 -10.68 1.15 -25.27
CA ASN A 234 -10.53 2.14 -26.33
C ASN A 234 -11.82 2.96 -26.51
N ARG A 235 -11.96 4.06 -25.76
CA ARG A 235 -12.64 5.24 -26.31
C ARG A 235 -11.74 5.78 -27.40
N SER A 236 -12.15 5.74 -28.68
CA SER A 236 -11.81 6.65 -29.80
C SER A 236 -10.46 7.42 -29.80
N GLY A 237 -9.42 6.94 -29.14
CA GLY A 237 -8.36 7.77 -28.58
C GLY A 237 -7.07 7.01 -28.30
N TYR A 238 -7.11 5.67 -28.26
CA TYR A 238 -5.95 4.88 -28.64
C TYR A 238 -5.89 4.83 -30.16
N MET A 239 -4.77 5.26 -30.72
CA MET A 239 -4.51 5.15 -32.15
C MET A 239 -3.72 3.86 -32.35
N TYR A 240 -4.12 3.00 -33.29
CA TYR A 240 -3.48 1.69 -33.52
C TYR A 240 -1.96 1.75 -33.84
N ASP A 241 -1.40 2.94 -34.01
CA ASP A 241 -0.01 3.30 -34.28
C ASP A 241 0.68 4.04 -33.11
N GLY A 242 0.06 4.13 -31.93
CA GLY A 242 0.56 4.89 -30.79
C GLY A 242 1.63 4.20 -29.93
N ILE A 243 2.44 5.01 -29.23
CA ILE A 243 3.43 4.53 -28.25
C ILE A 243 2.83 4.54 -26.84
N PRO A 244 2.86 3.41 -26.08
CA PRO A 244 2.53 3.38 -24.66
C PRO A 244 3.23 4.48 -23.86
N THR A 245 2.47 5.12 -22.99
CA THR A 245 2.96 6.18 -22.11
C THR A 245 4.29 5.85 -21.41
N PRO A 246 4.53 4.64 -20.85
CA PRO A 246 5.80 4.35 -20.19
C PRO A 246 7.01 4.42 -21.14
N PHE A 247 6.85 4.03 -22.41
CA PHE A 247 7.95 4.04 -23.38
C PHE A 247 8.36 5.45 -23.80
N VAL A 248 7.45 6.43 -23.76
CA VAL A 248 7.78 7.87 -23.92
C VAL A 248 8.71 8.37 -22.82
N PHE A 249 8.69 7.72 -21.65
CA PHE A 249 9.59 7.97 -20.53
C PHE A 249 10.72 6.95 -20.44
N GLN A 250 10.89 6.10 -21.46
CA GLN A 250 11.91 5.06 -21.55
C GLN A 250 11.77 3.98 -20.46
N GLN A 251 10.53 3.68 -20.06
CA GLN A 251 10.21 2.69 -19.03
C GLN A 251 9.70 1.38 -19.64
N ASP A 252 10.10 0.24 -19.09
CA ASP A 252 9.54 -1.08 -19.41
C ASP A 252 9.22 -1.84 -18.11
N PRO A 253 8.16 -1.44 -17.39
CA PRO A 253 7.89 -1.98 -16.07
C PRO A 253 7.42 -3.44 -16.10
N LYS A 254 6.90 -3.93 -17.24
CA LYS A 254 6.68 -5.36 -17.48
C LYS A 254 7.99 -6.12 -17.39
N LEU A 255 9.02 -5.66 -18.11
CA LEU A 255 10.33 -6.30 -18.07
C LEU A 255 10.90 -6.26 -16.65
N TRP A 256 10.82 -5.13 -15.95
CA TRP A 256 11.36 -4.99 -14.59
C TRP A 256 10.76 -6.01 -13.61
N VAL A 257 9.44 -6.20 -13.66
CA VAL A 257 8.72 -7.18 -12.84
C VAL A 257 9.09 -8.62 -13.24
N SER A 258 9.08 -8.94 -14.54
CA SER A 258 9.33 -10.30 -15.03
C SER A 258 10.73 -10.82 -14.73
N ILE A 259 11.75 -9.95 -14.71
CA ILE A 259 13.14 -10.32 -14.41
C ILE A 259 13.52 -10.11 -12.93
N ASN A 260 12.56 -9.72 -12.08
CA ASN A 260 12.79 -9.40 -10.67
C ASN A 260 13.84 -8.29 -10.45
N ALA A 261 13.90 -7.29 -11.33
CA ALA A 261 14.74 -6.11 -11.14
C ALA A 261 14.26 -5.22 -9.98
N ILE A 262 13.05 -5.47 -9.48
CA ILE A 262 12.37 -4.81 -8.36
C ILE A 262 11.54 -5.85 -7.59
N ASP A 263 11.26 -5.61 -6.31
CA ASP A 263 10.33 -6.43 -5.52
C ASP A 263 8.87 -6.16 -5.92
N PHE A 264 8.52 -4.91 -6.21
CA PHE A 264 7.20 -4.51 -6.70
C PHE A 264 7.24 -3.16 -7.44
N THR A 265 6.19 -2.85 -8.20
CA THR A 265 5.98 -1.56 -8.88
C THR A 265 4.66 -0.92 -8.44
N VAL A 266 4.58 0.41 -8.51
CA VAL A 266 3.35 1.19 -8.34
C VAL A 266 3.01 1.87 -9.66
N SER A 267 1.90 1.49 -10.31
CA SER A 267 1.44 2.21 -11.51
C SER A 267 0.77 3.54 -11.14
N MET A 268 1.25 4.66 -11.67
CA MET A 268 0.80 6.02 -11.33
C MET A 268 -0.46 6.46 -12.10
N GLU A 269 -1.48 5.60 -12.18
CA GLU A 269 -2.75 5.94 -12.83
C GLU A 269 -3.61 6.81 -11.92
N TYR A 270 -3.30 8.10 -11.89
CA TYR A 270 -3.94 9.09 -11.03
C TYR A 270 -5.19 9.75 -11.63
N CYS A 271 -5.79 9.16 -12.68
CA CYS A 271 -7.05 9.64 -13.21
C CYS A 271 -8.19 9.49 -12.18
N TYR A 272 -9.15 10.41 -12.20
CA TYR A 272 -10.37 10.25 -11.41
C TYR A 272 -11.34 9.24 -12.06
N GLU A 273 -11.35 9.14 -13.39
CA GLU A 273 -12.25 8.25 -14.14
C GLU A 273 -12.00 6.75 -13.83
N THR A 274 -12.97 6.08 -13.21
CA THR A 274 -12.84 4.66 -12.86
C THR A 274 -12.73 3.74 -14.07
N SER A 275 -13.36 4.04 -15.21
CA SER A 275 -13.26 3.16 -16.40
C SER A 275 -11.84 3.07 -16.93
N TRP A 276 -11.12 4.19 -16.98
CA TRP A 276 -9.75 4.22 -17.46
C TRP A 276 -8.81 3.47 -16.51
N TRP A 277 -8.95 3.75 -15.22
CA TRP A 277 -8.20 3.07 -14.17
C TRP A 277 -8.44 1.55 -14.16
N LYS A 278 -9.67 1.10 -14.41
CA LYS A 278 -9.99 -0.34 -14.57
C LYS A 278 -9.26 -0.95 -15.77
N GLY A 279 -9.15 -0.19 -16.86
CA GLY A 279 -8.36 -0.62 -18.02
C GLY A 279 -6.89 -0.83 -17.71
N GLU A 280 -6.28 0.05 -16.92
CA GLU A 280 -4.90 -0.14 -16.44
C GLU A 280 -4.75 -1.46 -15.65
N VAL A 281 -5.69 -1.78 -14.76
CA VAL A 281 -5.69 -3.05 -14.00
C VAL A 281 -5.80 -4.26 -14.92
N ASP A 282 -6.67 -4.22 -15.92
CA ASP A 282 -6.84 -5.30 -16.89
C ASP A 282 -5.56 -5.50 -17.72
N VAL A 283 -4.95 -4.41 -18.18
CA VAL A 283 -3.65 -4.44 -18.89
C VAL A 283 -2.59 -5.10 -18.03
N TRP A 284 -2.43 -4.70 -16.76
CA TRP A 284 -1.47 -5.34 -15.85
C TRP A 284 -1.72 -6.84 -15.69
N ASN A 285 -2.97 -7.25 -15.49
CA ASN A 285 -3.33 -8.67 -15.37
C ASN A 285 -2.91 -9.46 -16.61
N SER A 286 -3.11 -8.91 -17.81
CA SER A 286 -2.69 -9.54 -19.06
C SER A 286 -1.16 -9.51 -19.28
N TRP A 287 -0.45 -8.50 -18.75
CA TRP A 287 0.99 -8.32 -19.02
C TRP A 287 1.89 -9.16 -18.15
N VAL A 288 1.58 -9.25 -16.85
CA VAL A 288 2.44 -9.90 -15.87
C VAL A 288 1.89 -11.23 -15.36
N GLU A 289 0.66 -11.60 -15.74
CA GLU A 289 -0.05 -12.85 -15.40
C GLU A 289 0.28 -13.33 -13.98
N ASN A 290 1.21 -14.28 -13.84
CA ASN A 290 1.63 -14.90 -12.59
C ASN A 290 2.38 -13.98 -11.62
N ASN A 291 2.69 -12.74 -12.01
CA ASN A 291 3.39 -11.75 -11.20
C ASN A 291 2.52 -10.53 -10.82
N ILE A 292 1.20 -10.59 -11.01
CA ILE A 292 0.29 -9.49 -10.64
C ILE A 292 0.42 -9.08 -9.17
N SER A 293 0.81 -10.02 -8.29
CA SER A 293 1.07 -9.73 -6.88
C SER A 293 2.24 -8.77 -6.63
N LYS A 294 3.05 -8.45 -7.65
CA LYS A 294 4.12 -7.45 -7.60
C LYS A 294 3.67 -6.08 -8.12
N VAL A 295 2.41 -5.93 -8.47
CA VAL A 295 1.84 -4.68 -8.97
C VAL A 295 0.91 -4.09 -7.93
N SER A 296 1.20 -2.87 -7.55
CA SER A 296 0.29 -2.01 -6.79
C SER A 296 -0.18 -0.87 -7.66
N MET A 297 -1.35 -0.32 -7.33
CA MET A 297 -1.98 0.72 -8.11
C MET A 297 -1.99 2.07 -7.39
N GLY A 298 -1.60 3.11 -8.10
CA GLY A 298 -1.69 4.49 -7.68
C GLY A 298 -3.13 5.00 -7.70
N LEU A 299 -3.43 5.91 -6.78
CA LEU A 299 -4.73 6.54 -6.59
C LEU A 299 -4.53 8.05 -6.39
N GLY A 300 -5.01 8.85 -7.34
CA GLY A 300 -4.92 10.31 -7.31
C GLY A 300 -5.94 10.93 -6.34
N TYR A 301 -5.48 11.67 -5.34
CA TYR A 301 -6.28 12.49 -4.43
C TYR A 301 -5.54 13.80 -4.10
N TYR A 302 -5.56 14.77 -5.00
CA TYR A 302 -4.89 16.07 -4.88
C TYR A 302 -5.61 17.11 -5.74
N SER A 303 -5.37 18.40 -5.48
CA SER A 303 -6.17 19.51 -6.02
C SER A 303 -6.34 19.46 -7.53
N ASN A 304 -5.27 19.15 -8.26
CA ASN A 304 -5.31 19.18 -9.73
C ASN A 304 -6.23 18.10 -10.33
N VAL A 305 -6.60 17.07 -9.56
CA VAL A 305 -7.55 16.03 -10.01
C VAL A 305 -8.97 16.60 -10.12
N TRP A 306 -9.30 17.60 -9.30
CA TRP A 306 -10.60 18.26 -9.28
C TRP A 306 -10.52 19.75 -9.62
N ASP A 307 -9.54 20.13 -10.45
CA ASP A 307 -9.50 21.44 -11.08
C ASP A 307 -10.67 21.65 -12.07
N ASP A 308 -11.28 20.57 -12.55
CA ASP A 308 -12.53 20.62 -13.30
C ASP A 308 -13.72 20.86 -12.36
N LEU A 309 -14.59 21.82 -12.71
CA LEU A 309 -15.68 22.33 -11.87
C LEU A 309 -16.71 21.26 -11.49
N ASP A 310 -16.83 20.20 -12.29
CA ASP A 310 -17.79 19.11 -12.05
C ASP A 310 -17.21 18.00 -11.14
N ILE A 311 -15.93 18.08 -10.79
CA ILE A 311 -15.26 17.10 -9.94
C ILE A 311 -15.12 17.68 -8.54
N THR A 312 -15.48 16.88 -7.53
CA THR A 312 -15.36 17.26 -6.12
C THR A 312 -14.45 16.28 -5.37
N PRO A 313 -13.82 16.68 -4.26
CA PRO A 313 -13.07 15.75 -3.42
C PRO A 313 -13.91 14.54 -2.97
N GLN A 314 -15.21 14.74 -2.69
CA GLN A 314 -16.13 13.67 -2.32
C GLN A 314 -16.33 12.66 -3.45
N LEU A 315 -16.47 13.13 -4.70
CA LEU A 315 -16.57 12.26 -5.87
C LEU A 315 -15.29 11.45 -6.03
N VAL A 316 -14.12 12.09 -5.99
CA VAL A 316 -12.84 11.41 -6.14
C VAL A 316 -12.63 10.36 -5.04
N ALA A 317 -12.98 10.66 -3.78
CA ALA A 317 -12.91 9.69 -2.69
C ALA A 317 -13.83 8.47 -2.92
N GLN A 318 -15.03 8.67 -3.46
CA GLN A 318 -15.94 7.57 -3.81
C GLN A 318 -15.40 6.73 -4.97
N GLU A 319 -14.84 7.35 -6.00
CA GLU A 319 -14.21 6.66 -7.13
C GLU A 319 -13.00 5.84 -6.66
N ILE A 320 -12.18 6.37 -5.73
CA ILE A 320 -11.08 5.63 -5.10
C ILE A 320 -11.59 4.36 -4.40
N VAL A 321 -12.69 4.43 -3.66
CA VAL A 321 -13.29 3.24 -3.03
C VAL A 321 -13.68 2.19 -4.07
N GLN A 322 -14.29 2.60 -5.19
CA GLN A 322 -14.64 1.67 -6.27
C GLN A 322 -13.42 1.04 -6.93
N LYS A 323 -12.35 1.83 -7.16
CA LYS A 323 -11.07 1.35 -7.71
C LYS A 323 -10.43 0.30 -6.80
N ILE A 324 -10.41 0.53 -5.49
CA ILE A 324 -9.85 -0.44 -4.53
C ILE A 324 -10.62 -1.76 -4.58
N HIS A 325 -11.96 -1.72 -4.59
CA HIS A 325 -12.77 -2.95 -4.72
C HIS A 325 -12.51 -3.68 -6.04
N TYR A 326 -12.39 -2.96 -7.15
CA TYR A 326 -12.07 -3.55 -8.44
C TYR A 326 -10.67 -4.18 -8.48
N GLY A 327 -9.66 -3.47 -7.97
CA GLY A 327 -8.29 -3.96 -7.91
C GLY A 327 -8.18 -5.27 -7.12
N ARG A 328 -8.84 -5.34 -5.96
CA ARG A 328 -8.90 -6.57 -5.14
C ARG A 328 -9.59 -7.73 -5.87
N ALA A 329 -10.69 -7.46 -6.55
CA ALA A 329 -11.38 -8.46 -7.36
C ALA A 329 -10.51 -9.00 -8.52
N ASN A 330 -9.47 -8.24 -8.91
CA ASN A 330 -8.52 -8.55 -9.97
C ASN A 330 -7.08 -8.73 -9.45
N ASN A 331 -6.93 -9.22 -8.20
CA ASN A 331 -5.67 -9.66 -7.60
C ASN A 331 -4.55 -8.62 -7.49
N ILE A 332 -4.86 -7.32 -7.55
CA ILE A 332 -3.90 -6.25 -7.23
C ILE A 332 -3.48 -6.38 -5.75
N SER A 333 -2.17 -6.32 -5.49
CA SER A 333 -1.62 -6.60 -4.15
C SER A 333 -1.54 -5.39 -3.22
N GLY A 334 -1.78 -4.19 -3.76
CA GLY A 334 -1.71 -2.98 -2.97
C GLY A 334 -2.16 -1.74 -3.71
N PHE A 335 -2.32 -0.68 -2.92
CA PHE A 335 -2.79 0.63 -3.36
C PHE A 335 -1.91 1.70 -2.74
N SER A 336 -1.64 2.77 -3.50
CA SER A 336 -0.89 3.93 -3.00
C SER A 336 -1.60 5.23 -3.34
N ILE A 337 -1.82 6.09 -2.35
CA ILE A 337 -2.53 7.36 -2.51
C ILE A 337 -1.54 8.51 -2.69
N PHE A 338 -1.67 9.25 -3.79
CA PHE A 338 -0.93 10.47 -4.10
C PHE A 338 -1.94 11.61 -4.32
N GLU A 339 -2.00 12.71 -3.57
CA GLU A 339 -1.06 13.13 -2.54
C GLU A 339 -1.73 13.40 -1.19
N PHE A 340 -1.23 12.77 -0.13
CA PHE A 340 -1.84 12.81 1.19
C PHE A 340 -1.21 13.91 2.04
N GLY A 341 -2.03 14.81 2.60
CA GLY A 341 -1.54 15.96 3.36
C GLY A 341 -1.16 17.19 2.53
N GLU A 342 -1.64 17.27 1.27
CA GLU A 342 -1.50 18.46 0.43
C GLU A 342 -2.10 19.71 1.09
N PRO A 343 -1.40 20.87 1.11
CA PRO A 343 -1.92 22.08 1.71
C PRO A 343 -3.24 22.52 1.07
N GLY A 344 -4.27 22.70 1.89
CA GLY A 344 -5.60 23.11 1.44
C GLY A 344 -6.53 21.95 1.05
N ASN A 345 -6.04 20.71 1.04
CA ASN A 345 -6.86 19.52 0.87
C ASN A 345 -7.43 19.04 2.22
N ASP A 346 -8.69 18.61 2.23
CA ASP A 346 -9.30 17.97 3.40
C ASP A 346 -9.25 16.44 3.24
N ASP A 347 -8.19 15.84 3.81
CA ASP A 347 -7.98 14.39 3.79
C ASP A 347 -9.09 13.62 4.52
N TYR A 348 -9.85 14.25 5.44
CA TYR A 348 -10.88 13.53 6.20
C TYR A 348 -12.05 13.08 5.33
N ILE A 349 -12.29 13.74 4.19
CA ILE A 349 -13.25 13.27 3.19
C ILE A 349 -12.83 11.89 2.65
N LEU A 350 -11.55 11.71 2.32
CA LEU A 350 -11.02 10.44 1.86
C LEU A 350 -10.98 9.41 3.00
N ILE A 351 -10.48 9.80 4.18
CA ILE A 351 -10.41 8.91 5.36
C ILE A 351 -11.79 8.33 5.67
N ASP A 352 -12.83 9.16 5.64
CA ASP A 352 -14.21 8.73 5.87
C ASP A 352 -14.69 7.76 4.81
N ALA A 353 -14.42 8.01 3.52
CA ALA A 353 -14.77 7.08 2.45
C ALA A 353 -14.04 5.73 2.58
N LEU A 354 -12.77 5.75 3.02
CA LEU A 354 -11.95 4.55 3.17
C LEU A 354 -12.36 3.68 4.36
N THR A 355 -12.91 4.27 5.42
CA THR A 355 -13.09 3.59 6.71
C THR A 355 -14.52 3.55 7.24
N LYS A 356 -15.39 4.47 6.80
CA LYS A 356 -16.78 4.58 7.25
C LYS A 356 -17.77 4.11 6.19
N GLY A 357 -18.91 3.62 6.66
CA GLY A 357 -20.02 3.21 5.81
C GLY A 357 -19.95 1.76 5.33
N PRO A 358 -20.99 1.26 4.65
CA PRO A 358 -21.11 -0.16 4.31
C PRO A 358 -20.05 -0.64 3.33
N ASN A 359 -19.58 0.25 2.45
CA ASN A 359 -18.66 -0.07 1.35
C ASN A 359 -17.21 0.35 1.60
N ALA A 360 -16.85 0.82 2.81
CA ALA A 360 -15.49 1.20 3.13
C ALA A 360 -14.50 0.03 2.91
N PRO A 361 -13.42 0.21 2.13
CA PRO A 361 -12.47 -0.86 1.83
C PRO A 361 -11.52 -1.17 2.98
N PHE A 362 -11.29 -0.24 3.91
CA PHE A 362 -10.30 -0.36 4.99
C PHE A 362 -10.92 -0.31 6.40
N LYS A 363 -12.14 -0.83 6.57
CA LYS A 363 -12.80 -0.88 7.88
C LYS A 363 -11.90 -1.48 8.94
N ASP A 364 -11.87 -0.83 10.09
CA ASP A 364 -11.26 -1.43 11.26
C ASP A 364 -12.19 -2.49 11.86
N THR A 365 -11.89 -3.75 11.53
CA THR A 365 -12.63 -4.90 12.07
C THR A 365 -12.56 -5.02 13.59
N LEU A 366 -11.55 -4.45 14.26
CA LEU A 366 -11.47 -4.42 15.72
C LEU A 366 -12.46 -3.41 16.30
N THR A 367 -12.59 -2.24 15.67
CA THR A 367 -13.64 -1.27 16.03
C THR A 367 -15.03 -1.84 15.81
N GLU A 368 -15.30 -2.54 14.69
CA GLU A 368 -16.58 -3.22 14.48
C GLU A 368 -16.84 -4.29 15.55
N LEU A 369 -15.84 -5.12 15.89
CA LEU A 369 -15.98 -6.12 16.92
C LEU A 369 -16.22 -5.49 18.29
N HIS A 370 -15.52 -4.39 18.62
CA HIS A 370 -15.72 -3.66 19.86
C HIS A 370 -17.13 -3.07 19.94
N LEU A 371 -17.65 -2.49 18.85
CA LEU A 371 -19.02 -1.96 18.80
C LEU A 371 -20.08 -3.07 18.90
N ILE A 372 -19.84 -4.23 18.28
CA ILE A 372 -20.71 -5.41 18.44
C ILE A 372 -20.69 -5.89 19.89
N LEU A 373 -19.51 -6.00 20.50
CA LEU A 373 -19.39 -6.43 21.89
C LEU A 373 -20.05 -5.40 22.83
N TYR A 374 -19.82 -4.11 22.63
CA TYR A 374 -20.39 -3.03 23.43
C TYR A 374 -21.92 -3.01 23.33
N SER A 375 -22.49 -3.09 22.13
CA SER A 375 -23.96 -3.18 21.96
C SER A 375 -24.56 -4.45 22.57
N CYS A 376 -23.84 -5.58 22.54
CA CYS A 376 -24.22 -6.79 23.29
C CYS A 376 -24.23 -6.53 24.81
N PHE A 377 -23.24 -5.80 25.33
CA PHE A 377 -23.16 -5.46 26.76
C PHE A 377 -24.23 -4.46 27.19
N GLU A 378 -24.53 -3.42 26.39
CA GLU A 378 -25.64 -2.50 26.67
C GLU A 378 -26.99 -3.23 26.70
N SER A 379 -27.21 -4.13 25.72
CA SER A 379 -28.43 -4.97 25.69
C SER A 379 -28.54 -5.90 26.91
N LEU A 380 -27.41 -6.36 27.46
CA LEU A 380 -27.38 -7.15 28.70
C LEU A 380 -27.67 -6.29 29.94
N ASN A 381 -27.14 -5.07 30.01
CA ASN A 381 -27.40 -4.14 31.12
C ASN A 381 -28.87 -3.67 31.14
N GLU A 382 -29.49 -3.47 29.97
CA GLU A 382 -30.93 -3.23 29.88
C GLU A 382 -31.74 -4.45 30.35
N ALA A 383 -31.27 -5.68 30.08
CA ALA A 383 -31.90 -6.91 30.57
C ALA A 383 -31.71 -7.11 32.10
N GLU A 384 -30.66 -6.55 32.72
CA GLU A 384 -30.50 -6.55 34.19
C GLU A 384 -31.59 -5.74 34.90
N SER A 385 -32.18 -4.73 34.24
CA SER A 385 -33.35 -4.03 34.78
C SER A 385 -34.62 -4.92 34.84
N PHE A 386 -34.62 -6.05 34.14
CA PHE A 386 -35.69 -7.07 34.14
C PHE A 386 -35.39 -8.28 35.06
N LEU A 387 -34.21 -8.35 35.69
CA LEU A 387 -33.68 -9.55 36.35
C LEU A 387 -34.15 -9.79 37.81
N PHE A 388 -35.17 -9.07 38.29
CA PHE A 388 -35.80 -9.38 39.59
C PHE A 388 -36.93 -10.43 39.51
N SER A 389 -36.89 -11.33 38.52
CA SER A 389 -37.78 -12.48 38.39
C SER A 389 -36.99 -13.81 38.46
N PRO A 390 -37.34 -14.75 39.37
CA PRO A 390 -36.68 -16.06 39.49
C PRO A 390 -36.73 -16.95 38.23
N LEU A 391 -37.54 -16.60 37.23
CA LEU A 391 -37.68 -17.34 35.96
C LEU A 391 -36.59 -17.03 34.93
N PHE A 392 -35.72 -16.03 35.16
CA PHE A 392 -34.80 -15.51 34.14
C PHE A 392 -33.35 -16.03 34.22
N ILE A 393 -33.00 -16.85 35.21
CA ILE A 393 -31.63 -17.41 35.34
C ILE A 393 -31.33 -18.42 34.20
N GLY A 394 -32.35 -18.99 33.57
CA GLY A 394 -32.19 -19.85 32.39
C GLY A 394 -31.87 -19.11 31.10
N SER A 395 -32.31 -17.85 30.94
CA SER A 395 -32.17 -17.09 29.69
C SER A 395 -30.82 -16.37 29.56
N THR A 396 -30.18 -15.96 30.66
CA THR A 396 -28.84 -15.35 30.63
C THR A 396 -27.76 -16.32 30.14
N ILE A 397 -27.85 -17.60 30.52
CA ILE A 397 -26.95 -18.65 30.00
C ILE A 397 -27.12 -18.80 28.48
N SER A 398 -28.36 -18.68 27.96
CA SER A 398 -28.62 -18.74 26.52
C SER A 398 -28.06 -17.54 25.76
N ILE A 399 -28.14 -16.32 26.32
CA ILE A 399 -27.63 -15.11 25.64
C ILE A 399 -26.09 -15.15 25.56
N SER A 400 -25.40 -15.54 26.63
CA SER A 400 -23.94 -15.70 26.61
C SER A 400 -23.52 -16.80 25.61
N ALA A 401 -24.26 -17.91 25.54
CA ALA A 401 -24.00 -18.96 24.54
C ALA A 401 -24.23 -18.46 23.10
N ILE A 402 -25.27 -17.66 22.86
CA ILE A 402 -25.55 -17.06 21.54
C ILE A 402 -24.45 -16.06 21.15
N ALA A 403 -23.99 -15.21 22.07
CA ALA A 403 -22.89 -14.28 21.82
C ALA A 403 -21.58 -15.02 21.48
N ILE A 404 -21.26 -16.09 22.21
CA ILE A 404 -20.09 -16.93 21.95
C ILE A 404 -20.22 -17.63 20.58
N ILE A 405 -21.40 -18.15 20.24
CA ILE A 405 -21.66 -18.76 18.94
C ILE A 405 -21.56 -17.72 17.82
N ALA A 406 -22.08 -16.51 18.01
CA ALA A 406 -22.02 -15.42 17.03
C ALA A 406 -20.57 -14.97 16.78
N VAL A 407 -19.75 -14.80 17.82
CA VAL A 407 -18.32 -14.52 17.71
C VAL A 407 -17.60 -15.67 17.00
N GLY A 408 -17.90 -16.93 17.35
CA GLY A 408 -17.34 -18.10 16.68
C GLY A 408 -17.69 -18.18 15.20
N ILE A 409 -18.94 -17.86 14.82
CA ILE A 409 -19.39 -17.82 13.43
C ILE A 409 -18.72 -16.65 12.68
N PHE A 410 -18.61 -15.47 13.29
CA PHE A 410 -17.95 -14.30 12.70
C PHE A 410 -16.48 -14.59 12.39
N LEU A 411 -15.73 -15.09 13.38
CA LEU A 411 -14.33 -15.48 13.22
C LEU A 411 -14.16 -16.58 12.15
N ARG A 412 -15.07 -17.56 12.10
CA ARG A 412 -15.04 -18.62 11.09
C ARG A 412 -15.34 -18.11 9.68
N LYS A 413 -16.23 -17.13 9.52
CA LYS A 413 -16.60 -16.54 8.22
C LYS A 413 -15.48 -15.67 7.67
N ASN A 414 -14.77 -14.93 8.52
CA ASN A 414 -13.62 -14.12 8.14
C ASN A 414 -12.33 -14.93 7.95
N ARG A 415 -12.29 -16.21 8.33
CA ARG A 415 -11.18 -17.13 8.04
C ARG A 415 -11.24 -17.73 6.62
N ARG A 416 -12.39 -17.62 5.95
CA ARG A 416 -12.65 -18.19 4.61
C ARG A 416 -12.70 -17.13 3.50
N ARG A 417 -12.51 -15.86 3.87
CA ARG A 417 -12.20 -14.75 2.98
C ARG A 417 -10.73 -14.44 3.17
#